data_AF-A0A3N3WGB0-F1
#
_entry.id   AF-A0A3N3WGB0-F1
#
_cell.length_a   1.000
_cell.length_b   1.000
_cell.length_c   1.000
_cell.angle_alpha   90.00
_cell.angle_beta   90.00
_cell.angle_gamma   90.00
#
_symmetry.space_group_name_H-M   'P 1'
#
loop_
_entity.id
_entity.type
_entity.pdbx_description
1 polymer ?
#
loop_
_entity_poly.entity_id
_entity_poly.type
_entity_poly.pdbx_seq_one_letter_code
_entity_poly.pdbx_strand_id
1 'polypeptide(L)' 'MVFIMLVIMAVTYGVNLFLIAYMRKRPQIDVVERLSMLLGVNMSVLFVDGIVLFVGKLLLEAAMIIE' A
#
# COMPACT_ATOMS: atom_id res chain seq x y z
N MET A 1 9.18 13.44 6.06
CA MET A 1 8.18 12.41 6.43
C MET A 1 6.78 12.67 5.87
N VAL A 2 6.20 13.87 6.03
CA VAL A 2 4.82 14.17 5.56
C VAL A 2 4.62 13.88 4.07
N PHE A 3 5.56 14.26 3.21
CA PHE A 3 5.49 13.97 1.78
C PHE A 3 5.49 12.45 1.47
N ILE A 4 6.32 11.66 2.17
CA ILE A 4 6.36 10.20 2.02
C ILE A 4 5.04 9.58 2.45
N MET A 5 4.45 10.06 3.55
CA MET A 5 3.12 9.63 3.98
C MET A 5 2.02 9.97 2.95
N LEU A 6 2.08 11.14 2.31
CA LEU A 6 1.12 11.50 1.25
C LEU A 6 1.25 10.57 0.04
N VAL A 7 2.48 10.23 -0.36
CA VAL A 7 2.73 9.29 -1.47
C VAL A 7 2.20 7.90 -1.13
N ILE A 8 2.52 7.39 0.07
CA ILE A 8 2.00 6.11 0.58
C ILE A 8 0.47 6.11 0.55
N MET A 9 -0.15 7.16 1.11
CA MET A 9 -1.60 7.28 1.18
C MET A 9 -2.24 7.30 -0.22
N ALA A 10 -1.65 8.03 -1.17
CA ALA A 10 -2.11 8.07 -2.56
C ALA A 10 -2.01 6.70 -3.23
N VAL A 11 -0.91 5.97 -3.02
CA VAL A 11 -0.73 4.61 -3.54
C VAL A 11 -1.77 3.67 -2.93
N THR A 12 -1.95 3.68 -1.61
CA THR A 12 -2.87 2.80 -0.89
C THR A 12 -4.32 3.00 -1.31
N TYR A 13 -4.78 4.25 -1.41
CA TYR A 13 -6.12 4.53 -1.92
C TYR A 13 -6.26 4.24 -3.42
N GLY A 14 -5.21 4.50 -4.21
CA GLY A 14 -5.20 4.19 -5.64
C GLY A 14 -5.34 2.68 -5.92
N VAL A 15 -4.58 1.85 -5.20
CA VAL A 15 -4.66 0.38 -5.30
C VAL A 15 -6.04 -0.11 -4.86
N ASN A 16 -6.59 0.42 -3.76
CA ASN A 16 -7.94 0.07 -3.32
C ASN A 16 -9.02 0.47 -4.32
N LEU A 17 -8.89 1.64 -4.95
CA LEU A 17 -9.82 2.08 -6.01
C LEU A 17 -9.73 1.16 -7.23
N PHE A 18 -8.53 0.78 -7.65
CA PHE A 18 -8.33 -0.16 -8.74
C PHE A 18 -8.93 -1.53 -8.43
N LEU A 19 -8.75 -2.03 -7.20
CA LEU A 19 -9.31 -3.30 -6.75
C LEU A 19 -10.84 -3.29 -6.79
N ILE A 20 -11.47 -2.21 -6.31
CA ILE A 20 -12.93 -2.05 -6.38
C ILE A 20 -13.40 -2.02 -7.84
N ALA A 21 -12.71 -1.28 -8.70
CA ALA A 21 -13.03 -1.22 -10.13
C ALA A 21 -12.88 -2.58 -10.82
N TYR A 22 -11.84 -3.34 -10.46
CA TYR A 22 -11.59 -4.70 -10.94
C TYR A 22 -12.72 -5.66 -10.54
N MET A 23 -13.10 -5.67 -9.26
CA MET A 23 -14.19 -6.52 -8.76
C MET A 23 -15.53 -6.17 -9.40
N ARG A 24 -15.81 -4.89 -9.66
CA ARG A 24 -17.05 -4.47 -10.36
C ARG A 24 -17.17 -5.04 -11.77
N LYS A 25 -16.05 -5.31 -12.45
CA LYS A 25 -16.05 -5.92 -13.79
C LYS A 25 -16.24 -7.44 -13.76
N ARG A 26 -16.21 -8.07 -12.58
CA ARG A 26 -16.37 -9.52 -12.41
C ARG A 26 -17.42 -9.84 -11.34
N PRO A 27 -18.72 -9.75 -11.69
CA PRO A 27 -19.81 -9.99 -10.75
C PRO A 27 -19.92 -11.45 -10.28
N GLN A 28 -19.22 -12.38 -10.94
CA GLN A 28 -19.23 -13.82 -10.61
C GLN A 28 -18.24 -14.20 -9.48
N ILE A 29 -17.47 -13.24 -8.96
CA ILE A 29 -16.53 -13.49 -7.85
C ILE A 29 -17.32 -13.84 -6.59
N ASP A 30 -17.00 -14.98 -5.99
CA ASP A 30 -17.62 -15.43 -4.73
C ASP A 30 -17.26 -14.49 -3.57
N VAL A 31 -18.11 -14.45 -2.53
CA VAL A 31 -17.91 -13.57 -1.37
C VAL A 31 -16.61 -13.87 -0.64
N VAL A 32 -16.23 -15.15 -0.52
CA VAL A 32 -14.97 -15.55 0.12
C VAL A 32 -13.77 -15.08 -0.70
N GLU A 33 -13.83 -15.26 -2.03
CA GLU A 33 -12.78 -14.82 -2.94
C GLU A 33 -12.63 -13.29 -2.91
N ARG A 34 -13.76 -12.57 -2.86
CA ARG A 34 -13.80 -11.12 -2.75
C ARG A 34 -13.16 -10.61 -1.46
N LEU A 35 -13.46 -11.24 -0.32
CA LEU A 35 -12.86 -10.92 0.96
C LEU A 35 -11.35 -11.25 0.96
N SER A 36 -10.97 -12.38 0.39
CA SER A 36 -9.56 -12.77 0.23
C SER A 36 -8.78 -11.73 -0.57
N MET A 37 -9.34 -11.23 -1.69
CA MET A 37 -8.72 -10.16 -2.46
C MET A 37 -8.61 -8.85 -1.68
N LEU A 38 -9.68 -8.41 -1.01
CA LEU A 38 -9.67 -7.18 -0.21
C LEU A 38 -8.64 -7.22 0.93
N LEU A 39 -8.57 -8.33 1.64
CA LEU A 39 -7.62 -8.52 2.74
C LEU A 39 -6.21 -8.70 2.21
N GLY A 40 -6.01 -9.55 1.21
CA GLY A 40 -4.70 -9.86 0.64
C GLY A 40 -4.03 -8.64 0.01
N VAL A 41 -4.78 -7.83 -0.74
CA VAL A 41 -4.24 -6.60 -1.32
C VAL A 41 -3.92 -5.57 -0.25
N ASN A 42 -4.81 -5.34 0.74
CA ASN A 42 -4.51 -4.39 1.81
C ASN A 42 -3.29 -4.81 2.64
N MET A 43 -3.14 -6.09 2.97
CA MET A 43 -1.97 -6.58 3.70
C MET A 43 -0.68 -6.44 2.88
N SER A 44 -0.76 -6.69 1.57
CA SER A 44 0.38 -6.52 0.65
C SER A 44 0.81 -5.06 0.53
N VAL A 45 -0.15 -4.14 0.44
CA VAL A 45 0.12 -2.70 0.41
C VAL A 45 0.74 -2.23 1.72
N LEU A 46 0.16 -2.62 2.87
CA LEU A 46 0.73 -2.29 4.18
C LEU A 46 2.16 -2.80 4.36
N PHE A 47 2.47 -3.99 3.81
CA PHE A 47 3.82 -4.53 3.84
C PHE A 47 4.80 -3.67 3.03
N VAL A 48 4.41 -3.26 1.81
CA VAL A 48 5.21 -2.36 0.98
C VAL A 48 5.39 -1.01 1.67
N ASP A 49 4.33 -0.44 2.25
CA ASP A 49 4.39 0.80 3.01
C ASP A 49 5.40 0.70 4.16
N GLY A 50 5.41 -0.43 4.87
CA GLY A 50 6.38 -0.75 5.92
C GLY A 50 7.83 -0.74 5.41
N ILE A 51 8.09 -1.38 4.26
CA ILE A 51 9.42 -1.37 3.63
C ILE A 51 9.84 0.05 3.25
N VAL A 52 8.95 0.82 2.61
CA VAL A 52 9.24 2.19 2.17
C VAL A 52 9.57 3.09 3.37
N LEU A 53 8.79 3.00 4.45
CA LEU A 53 9.04 3.76 5.68
C LEU A 53 10.35 3.32 6.35
N PHE A 54 10.62 2.02 6.38
CA PHE A 54 11.85 1.48 6.96
C PHE A 54 13.09 1.97 6.21
N VAL A 55 13.12 1.80 4.89
CA VAL A 55 14.23 2.28 4.04
C VAL A 55 14.36 3.80 4.11
N GLY A 56 13.24 4.53 4.04
CA GLY A 56 13.24 5.98 4.17
C GLY A 56 13.82 6.46 5.49
N LYS A 57 13.55 5.74 6.60
CA LYS A 57 14.15 6.03 7.90
C LYS A 57 15.65 5.75 7.93
N LEU A 58 16.10 4.61 7.40
CA LEU A 58 17.53 4.28 7.33
C LEU A 58 18.33 5.32 6.55
N LEU A 59 17.79 5.81 5.42
CA LEU A 59 18.44 6.84 4.61
C LEU A 59 18.54 8.18 5.35
N LEU A 60 17.50 8.57 6.11
CA LEU A 60 17.53 9.78 6.93
C LEU A 60 18.57 9.69 8.05
N GLU A 61 18.63 8.55 8.74
CA GLU A 61 19.64 8.32 9.79
C GLU A 61 21.06 8.31 9.20
N ALA A 62 21.27 7.66 8.05
CA ALA A 62 22.56 7.65 7.37
C ALA A 62 22.99 9.05 6.93
N ALA A 63 22.07 9.87 6.42
CA ALA A 63 22.36 11.25 6.04
C ALA A 63 22.79 12.11 7.23
N MET A 64 22.14 11.97 8.39
CA MET A 64 22.52 12.69 9.63
C MET A 64 23.88 12.26 10.21
N ILE A 65 24.40 11.09 9.84
CA ILE A 65 25.73 10.63 10.30
C ILE A 65 26.85 11.24 9.43
N ILE A 66 26.54 11.60 8.18
CA ILE A 66 27.50 12.13 7.20
C ILE A 66 27.60 13.66 7.29
N GLU A 67 26.57 14.33 7.84
CA GLU A 67 26.54 15.76 8.17
C GLU A 67 27.08 16.04 9.59
#